data_AF-A0AAW5JVU8-F1
#
_entry.id   AF-A0AAW5JVU8-F1
#
_cell.length_a   1.000
_cell.length_b   1.000
_cell.length_c   1.000
_cell.angle_alpha   90.00
_cell.angle_beta   90.00
_cell.angle_gamma   90.00
#
_symmetry.space_group_name_H-M   'P 1'
#
loop_
_entity.id
_entity.type
_entity.pdbx_description
1 polymer ?
#
loop_
_entity_poly.entity_id
_entity_poly.type
_entity_poly.pdbx_seq_one_letter_code
_entity_poly.pdbx_strand_id
1 'polypeptide(L)'
;MALKELPYQDGINWKEFEGKSAIFKWNGKPMAGTLYLDGFSNLAVRELSGYMPVLYIWPDDTSHVNVERVTDFHVFEFVED
;
A
#
# COMPACT_ATOMS: atom_id res chain seq x y z
N MET A 1 -14.74 -0.09 16.79
CA MET A 1 -13.67 -0.26 15.78
C MET A 1 -14.27 -0.86 14.53
N ALA A 2 -14.41 -0.05 13.49
CA ALA A 2 -14.81 -0.50 12.17
C ALA A 2 -13.60 -0.45 11.22
N LEU A 3 -13.57 -1.35 10.23
CA LEU A 3 -12.60 -1.30 9.15
C LEU A 3 -13.22 -0.46 8.02
N LYS A 4 -12.54 0.60 7.62
CA LYS A 4 -12.98 1.46 6.52
C LYS A 4 -12.00 1.33 5.37
N GLU A 5 -12.53 0.98 4.20
CA GLU A 5 -11.75 1.03 2.96
C GLU A 5 -11.50 2.48 2.57
N LEU A 6 -10.24 2.78 2.28
CA LEU A 6 -9.83 4.07 1.76
C LEU A 6 -9.93 4.05 0.24
N PRO A 7 -10.54 5.07 -0.38
CA PRO A 7 -10.52 5.18 -1.83
C PRO A 7 -9.06 5.33 -2.26
N TYR A 8 -8.49 4.28 -2.84
CA TYR A 8 -7.20 4.39 -3.51
C TYR A 8 -7.40 5.24 -4.77
N GLN A 9 -6.69 6.36 -4.85
CA GLN A 9 -6.57 7.17 -6.06
C GLN A 9 -5.08 7.33 -6.35
N ASP A 10 -4.67 7.01 -7.57
CA ASP A 10 -3.33 7.39 -8.04
C ASP A 10 -3.18 8.90 -7.86
N GLY A 11 -2.05 9.35 -7.28
CA GLY A 11 -1.82 10.77 -7.00
C GLY A 11 -2.11 11.26 -5.57
N ILE A 12 -2.49 10.39 -4.62
CA ILE A 12 -2.65 10.77 -3.20
C ILE A 12 -1.28 10.93 -2.50
N ASN A 13 -1.23 11.80 -1.49
CA ASN A 13 -0.07 11.99 -0.62
C ASN A 13 0.24 10.72 0.18
N TRP A 14 1.41 10.14 -0.10
CA TRP A 14 1.86 8.83 0.40
C TRP A 14 2.03 8.72 1.92
N LYS A 15 2.29 9.82 2.64
CA LYS A 15 2.50 9.79 4.10
C LYS A 15 1.27 9.32 4.85
N GLU A 16 0.10 9.46 4.25
CA GLU A 16 -1.15 9.05 4.86
C GLU A 16 -1.37 7.54 4.82
N PHE A 17 -0.58 6.79 4.04
CA PHE A 17 -0.71 5.33 3.94
C PHE A 17 0.27 4.55 4.82
N GLU A 18 1.28 5.21 5.40
CA GLU A 18 2.17 4.55 6.35
C GLU A 18 1.39 4.02 7.56
N GLY A 19 1.64 2.75 7.92
CA GLY A 19 0.96 2.09 9.04
C GLY A 19 -0.44 1.57 8.72
N LYS A 20 -0.96 1.81 7.50
CA LYS A 20 -2.28 1.30 7.09
C LYS A 20 -2.20 -0.14 6.59
N SER A 21 -3.31 -0.86 6.72
CA SER A 21 -3.41 -2.23 6.25
C SER A 21 -3.73 -2.25 4.76
N ALA A 22 -3.11 -3.13 4.00
CA ALA A 22 -3.37 -3.32 2.59
C ALA A 22 -3.66 -4.80 2.26
N ILE A 23 -4.56 -5.02 1.31
CA ILE A 23 -4.85 -6.32 0.71
C ILE A 23 -4.68 -6.17 -0.80
N PHE A 24 -4.00 -7.12 -1.42
CA PHE A 24 -3.71 -7.07 -2.86
C PHE A 24 -3.36 -8.45 -3.40
N LYS A 25 -3.27 -8.58 -4.72
CA LYS A 25 -2.70 -9.77 -5.37
C LYS A 25 -1.29 -9.48 -5.85
N TRP A 26 -0.33 -10.29 -5.42
CA TRP A 26 1.02 -10.30 -5.97
C TRP A 26 1.20 -11.48 -6.91
N ASN A 27 1.44 -11.23 -8.20
CA ASN A 27 1.52 -12.28 -9.24
C ASN A 27 0.33 -13.27 -9.15
N GLY A 28 -0.88 -12.76 -8.92
CA GLY A 28 -2.11 -13.54 -8.79
C GLY A 28 -2.35 -14.22 -7.43
N LYS A 29 -1.42 -14.12 -6.47
CA LYS A 29 -1.59 -14.67 -5.12
C LYS A 29 -2.10 -13.61 -4.15
N PRO A 30 -3.12 -13.89 -3.31
CA PRO A 30 -3.60 -12.94 -2.32
C PRO A 30 -2.53 -12.70 -1.26
N MET A 31 -2.29 -11.43 -0.99
CA MET A 31 -1.35 -10.91 0.00
C MET A 31 -2.08 -9.91 0.89
N ALA A 32 -1.61 -9.80 2.13
CA ALA A 32 -2.05 -8.78 3.06
C ALA A 32 -0.89 -8.39 3.97
N GLY A 33 -0.95 -7.16 4.47
CA GLY A 33 0.00 -6.70 5.47
C GLY A 33 -0.09 -5.20 5.71
N THR A 34 0.88 -4.67 6.44
CA THR A 34 0.96 -3.25 6.79
C THR A 34 1.92 -2.54 5.86
N LEU A 35 1.45 -1.43 5.28
CA LEU A 35 2.26 -0.54 4.47
C LEU A 35 3.27 0.19 5.34
N TYR A 36 4.53 0.18 4.91
CA TYR A 36 5.60 0.94 5.54
C TYR A 36 6.45 1.61 4.48
N LEU A 37 6.99 2.78 4.83
CA LEU A 37 7.95 3.45 3.99
C LEU A 37 9.31 2.81 4.13
N ASP A 38 9.87 2.41 3.01
CA ASP A 38 11.29 2.08 2.97
C ASP A 38 12.15 3.36 2.96
N GLY A 39 13.44 3.18 3.21
CA GLY A 39 14.43 4.28 3.11
C GLY A 39 14.73 4.75 1.69
N PHE A 40 13.99 4.27 0.68
CA PHE A 40 14.14 4.56 -0.75
C PHE A 40 12.88 5.22 -1.34
N SER A 41 11.97 5.72 -0.51
CA SER A 41 10.71 6.32 -0.93
C SER A 41 9.81 5.37 -1.72
N ASN A 42 9.60 4.13 -1.25
CA ASN A 42 8.52 3.27 -1.74
C ASN A 42 7.71 2.74 -0.55
N LEU A 43 6.44 2.43 -0.79
CA LEU A 43 5.63 1.71 0.19
C LEU A 43 5.77 0.21 -0.09
N ALA A 44 6.27 -0.51 0.90
CA ALA A 44 6.40 -1.95 0.92
C ALA A 44 5.49 -2.55 1.99
N VAL A 45 5.38 -3.88 2.00
CA VAL A 45 4.52 -4.61 2.95
C VAL A 45 5.38 -5.42 3.90
N ARG A 46 5.25 -5.16 5.20
CA ARG A 46 6.20 -5.63 6.22
C ARG A 46 6.23 -7.15 6.36
N GLU A 47 5.10 -7.78 6.09
CA GLU A 47 4.86 -9.21 6.25
C GLU A 47 5.34 -10.04 5.04
N LEU A 48 5.78 -9.38 3.95
CA LEU A 48 6.34 -10.07 2.80
C LEU A 48 7.84 -10.35 3.00
N SER A 49 8.27 -11.56 2.65
CA SER A 49 9.68 -11.94 2.70
C SER A 49 10.44 -11.32 1.52
N GLY A 50 11.41 -10.47 1.84
CA GLY A 50 12.20 -9.73 0.86
C GLY A 50 11.62 -8.35 0.57
N TYR A 51 12.47 -7.46 0.07
CA TYR A 51 12.08 -6.11 -0.30
C TYR A 51 11.18 -6.13 -1.54
N MET A 52 9.90 -5.81 -1.38
CA MET A 52 8.88 -5.86 -2.44
C MET A 52 8.03 -4.58 -2.39
N PRO A 53 8.40 -3.54 -3.17
CA PRO A 53 7.61 -2.32 -3.23
C PRO A 53 6.28 -2.61 -3.94
N VAL A 54 5.18 -2.28 -3.27
CA VAL A 54 3.82 -2.42 -3.81
C VAL A 54 3.33 -1.12 -4.43
N LEU A 55 3.79 0.03 -3.90
CA LEU A 55 3.59 1.35 -4.49
C LEU A 55 4.94 2.04 -4.67
N TYR A 56 5.13 2.65 -5.84
CA TYR A 56 6.23 3.56 -6.12
C TYR A 56 5.83 4.99 -5.75
N ILE A 57 6.76 5.76 -5.18
CA ILE A 57 6.56 7.18 -4.93
C ILE A 57 7.36 7.96 -5.95
N TRP A 58 6.70 8.87 -6.65
CA TRP A 58 7.33 9.77 -7.60
C TRP A 58 7.94 10.99 -6.89
N PRO A 59 8.85 11.74 -7.55
CA PRO A 59 9.48 12.92 -6.94
C PRO A 59 8.51 14.03 -6.52
N ASP A 60 7.27 14.01 -7.00
CA ASP A 60 6.19 14.94 -6.68
C ASP A 60 5.29 14.45 -5.53
N ASP A 61 5.74 13.46 -4.76
CA ASP A 61 5.01 12.84 -3.65
C ASP A 61 3.69 12.14 -4.09
N THR A 62 3.57 11.76 -5.37
CA THR A 62 2.46 10.93 -5.82
C THR A 62 2.78 9.44 -5.71
N SER A 63 1.83 8.64 -5.21
CA SER A 63 1.92 7.18 -5.16
C SER A 63 1.31 6.52 -6.41
N HIS A 64 2.00 5.51 -6.94
CA HIS A 64 1.56 4.71 -8.09
C HIS A 64 1.70 3.22 -7.79
N VAL A 65 0.65 2.43 -8.05
CA VAL A 65 0.71 0.97 -7.89
C VAL A 65 1.70 0.36 -8.89
N ASN A 66 2.49 -0.62 -8.43
CA ASN A 66 3.27 -1.46 -9.33
C ASN A 66 2.35 -2.43 -10.10
N VAL A 67 1.67 -1.91 -11.14
CA VAL A 67 0.61 -2.64 -11.85
C VAL A 67 1.11 -3.93 -12.53
N GLU A 68 2.41 -4.05 -12.80
CA GLU A 68 2.99 -5.28 -13.38
C GLU A 68 2.92 -6.47 -12.43
N ARG A 69 2.93 -6.22 -11.11
CA ARG A 69 3.03 -7.27 -10.09
C ARG A 69 1.89 -7.24 -9.09
N VAL A 70 1.25 -6.09 -8.92
CA VAL A 70 0.21 -5.83 -7.92
C VAL A 70 -1.11 -5.52 -8.64
N THR A 71 -2.13 -6.34 -8.36
CA THR A 71 -3.51 -6.10 -8.82
C THR A 71 -4.48 -6.15 -7.66
N ASP A 72 -5.71 -5.67 -7.84
CA ASP A 72 -6.77 -5.64 -6.81
C ASP A 72 -6.25 -5.03 -5.49
N PHE A 73 -5.63 -3.84 -5.56
CA PHE A 73 -5.00 -3.18 -4.42
C PHE A 73 -6.03 -2.37 -3.62
N HIS A 74 -6.20 -2.73 -2.35
CA HIS A 74 -7.14 -2.11 -1.42
C HIS A 74 -6.41 -1.70 -0.13
N VAL A 75 -6.70 -0.52 0.39
CA VAL A 75 -6.10 0.01 1.63
C VAL A 75 -7.19 0.27 2.65
N PHE A 76 -6.91 0.00 3.91
CA PHE A 76 -7.86 0.07 5.00
C PHE A 76 -7.29 0.83 6.20
N GLU A 77 -8.16 1.56 6.90
CA GLU A 77 -7.89 2.16 8.19
C GLU A 77 -8.85 1.60 9.26
N PHE A 78 -8.35 1.51 10.49
CA PHE A 78 -9.19 1.24 11.66
C PHE A 78 -9.73 2.57 12.16
N VAL A 79 -11.06 2.69 12.23
CA VAL A 79 -11.75 3.84 12.82
C VAL A 79 -12.34 3.44 14.17
N GLU A 80 -12.02 4.21 15.21
CA GLU A 80 -12.76 4.16 16.48
C GLU A 80 -14.18 4.71 16.26
N ASP A 81 -15.13 4.13 16.98
CA ASP A 81 -16.56 4.46 16.85
C ASP A 81 -16.89 5.75 17.61
#